data_AF-A0A098G5X0-F1
#
_entry.id   AF-A0A098G5X0-F1
#
_cell.length_a   1.000
_cell.length_b   1.000
_cell.length_c   1.000
_cell.angle_alpha   90.00
_cell.angle_beta   90.00
_cell.angle_gamma   90.00
#
_symmetry.space_group_name_H-M   'P 1'
#
loop_
_entity.id
_entity.type
_entity.pdbx_description
1 polymer ?
#
loop_
_entity_poly.entity_id
_entity_poly.type
_entity_poly.pdbx_seq_one_letter_code
_entity_poly.pdbx_strand_id
1 'polypeptide(L)'
;MSCSLIAIMSPHPLFNCELTMTFKANWEKVDEQIQLPVQTIESMVKMAFPNKKMSSYKIISGGCANLNIQINLEADNTPYILRVYLRDKEAAYREKNLSLLLKRTVPIPQVNFIGDYDNNRFAITEYIHGITLRDLLLGTQSYDLNSIMFSVGKMLSIIQTNRFDSAGFFNKELMVAEITTKDALLQYDQESLNHTLVIQTLGNEVITK
;
A
#
# COMPACT_ATOMS: atom_id res chain seq x y z
N MET A 1 36.62 -17.23 34.38
CA MET A 1 37.27 -18.55 34.18
C MET A 1 36.26 -19.59 34.63
N SER A 2 35.80 -20.61 33.91
CA SER A 2 36.13 -21.29 32.64
C SER A 2 34.86 -22.10 32.27
N CYS A 3 34.31 -22.08 31.05
CA CYS A 3 34.52 -23.07 29.95
C CYS A 3 34.70 -24.54 30.44
N SER A 4 34.01 -25.58 29.94
CA SER A 4 33.66 -25.99 28.55
C SER A 4 32.47 -27.00 28.56
N LEU A 5 31.50 -27.06 27.64
CA LEU A 5 31.49 -27.57 26.23
C LEU A 5 31.98 -29.05 26.13
N ILE A 6 31.18 -30.06 25.71
CA ILE A 6 30.80 -30.51 24.33
C ILE A 6 29.97 -31.82 24.51
N ALA A 7 28.73 -31.94 24.06
CA ALA A 7 28.22 -32.31 22.72
C ALA A 7 28.57 -33.73 22.22
N ILE A 8 27.55 -34.54 21.94
CA ILE A 8 27.57 -35.55 20.87
C ILE A 8 26.32 -35.35 20.01
N MET A 9 26.56 -34.88 18.79
CA MET A 9 25.68 -34.88 17.63
C MET A 9 25.49 -36.32 17.13
N SER A 10 24.37 -36.69 16.50
CA SER A 10 24.17 -36.61 15.04
C SER A 10 22.85 -37.37 14.69
N PRO A 11 22.41 -37.43 13.42
CA PRO A 11 21.97 -36.33 12.57
C PRO A 11 20.61 -36.66 11.91
N HIS A 12 19.66 -35.72 11.88
CA HIS A 12 18.63 -35.75 10.83
C HIS A 12 18.27 -34.31 10.44
N PRO A 13 18.34 -33.96 9.15
CA PRO A 13 18.04 -32.62 8.66
C PRO A 13 16.51 -32.47 8.51
N LEU A 14 16.07 -31.23 8.30
CA LEU A 14 14.69 -30.80 7.98
C LEU A 14 13.87 -30.33 9.18
N PHE A 15 14.31 -29.25 9.83
CA PHE A 15 13.42 -28.14 10.17
C PHE A 15 14.26 -26.86 10.16
N ASN A 16 14.74 -26.48 8.98
CA ASN A 16 14.95 -25.07 8.70
C ASN A 16 13.55 -24.48 8.66
N CYS A 17 13.08 -23.98 9.81
CA CYS A 17 12.02 -22.99 9.80
C CYS A 17 12.68 -21.71 9.28
N GLU A 18 12.87 -21.64 7.96
CA GLU A 18 12.94 -20.37 7.30
C GLU A 18 11.65 -19.66 7.70
N LEU A 19 11.76 -18.60 8.50
CA LEU A 19 10.73 -17.59 8.60
C LEU A 19 10.59 -17.04 7.18
N THR A 20 9.79 -17.72 6.36
CA THR A 20 9.34 -17.20 5.08
C THR A 20 8.37 -16.09 5.45
N MET A 21 8.92 -14.92 5.73
CA MET A 21 8.19 -13.67 5.82
C MET A 21 7.43 -13.56 4.51
N THR A 22 6.15 -13.90 4.54
CA THR A 22 5.28 -13.88 3.36
C THR A 22 4.92 -12.42 3.12
N PHE A 23 5.90 -11.62 2.71
CA PHE A 23 5.62 -10.34 2.10
C PHE A 23 4.90 -10.60 0.78
N LYS A 24 4.03 -9.68 0.38
CA LYS A 24 3.38 -9.64 -0.95
C LYS A 24 4.39 -9.47 -2.12
N ALA A 25 5.64 -9.91 -1.97
CA ALA A 25 6.74 -9.80 -2.91
C ALA A 25 6.45 -10.45 -4.27
N ASN A 26 5.61 -11.49 -4.29
CA ASN A 26 5.19 -12.16 -5.52
C ASN A 26 3.81 -11.72 -6.03
N TRP A 27 3.02 -11.00 -5.22
CA TRP A 27 1.73 -10.44 -5.64
C TRP A 27 1.88 -9.13 -6.41
N GLU A 28 3.00 -8.44 -6.21
CA GLU A 28 3.36 -7.20 -6.93
C GLU A 28 3.88 -7.45 -8.35
N LYS A 29 4.07 -8.72 -8.75
CA LYS A 29 4.68 -9.12 -10.01
C LYS A 29 3.71 -9.68 -11.05
N VAL A 30 2.39 -9.49 -10.87
CA VAL A 30 1.44 -9.77 -11.96
C VAL A 30 1.45 -8.55 -12.90
N ASP A 31 2.59 -8.42 -13.60
CA ASP A 31 2.96 -7.33 -14.49
C ASP A 31 2.30 -7.53 -15.87
N GLU A 32 1.01 -7.21 -15.95
CA GLU A 32 0.55 -6.42 -17.09
C GLU A 32 0.66 -4.95 -16.65
N GLN A 33 1.89 -4.44 -16.62
CA GLN A 33 2.13 -3.02 -16.41
C GLN A 33 1.47 -2.26 -17.55
N ILE A 34 0.25 -1.77 -17.33
CA ILE A 34 -0.44 -0.88 -18.26
C ILE A 34 0.47 0.31 -18.49
N GLN A 35 1.01 0.40 -19.70
CA GLN A 35 1.84 1.52 -20.15
C GLN A 35 0.93 2.59 -20.73
N LEU A 36 0.96 3.79 -20.16
CA LEU A 36 0.30 4.94 -20.75
C LEU A 36 1.25 5.61 -21.77
N PRO A 37 0.75 6.07 -22.93
CA PRO A 37 1.53 6.89 -23.84
C PRO A 37 2.08 8.13 -23.13
N VAL A 38 3.30 8.53 -23.47
CA VAL A 38 3.95 9.71 -22.87
C VAL A 38 3.11 10.96 -23.03
N GLN A 39 2.46 11.12 -24.19
CA GLN A 39 1.59 12.26 -24.48
C GLN A 39 0.38 12.31 -23.53
N THR A 40 -0.13 11.16 -23.10
CA THR A 40 -1.21 11.06 -22.10
C THR A 40 -0.72 11.53 -20.74
N ILE A 41 0.47 11.09 -20.32
CA ILE A 41 1.09 11.51 -19.05
C ILE A 41 1.33 13.03 -19.08
N GLU A 42 1.94 13.56 -20.13
CA GLU A 42 2.19 14.99 -20.30
C GLU A 42 0.90 15.82 -20.24
N SER A 43 -0.17 15.34 -20.87
CA SER A 43 -1.48 16.00 -20.86
C SER A 43 -2.10 16.04 -19.46
N MET A 44 -2.05 14.91 -18.73
CA MET A 44 -2.50 14.83 -17.34
C MET A 44 -1.70 15.80 -16.44
N VAL A 45 -0.37 15.84 -16.59
CA VAL A 45 0.49 16.76 -15.82
C VAL A 45 0.19 18.21 -16.15
N LYS A 46 -0.03 18.54 -17.43
CA LYS A 46 -0.38 19.90 -17.88
C LYS A 46 -1.72 20.37 -17.33
N MET A 47 -2.69 19.47 -17.12
CA MET A 47 -3.95 19.83 -16.46
C MET A 47 -3.74 20.29 -15.02
N ALA A 48 -2.86 19.62 -14.27
CA ALA A 48 -2.55 19.96 -12.89
C ALA A 48 -1.60 21.16 -12.77
N PHE A 49 -0.67 21.31 -13.71
CA PHE A 49 0.33 22.37 -13.73
C PHE A 49 0.45 23.03 -15.11
N PRO A 50 -0.49 23.91 -15.50
CA PRO A 50 -0.55 24.48 -16.85
C PRO A 50 0.72 25.22 -17.30
N ASN A 51 1.44 25.78 -16.34
CA ASN A 51 2.63 26.61 -16.56
C ASN A 51 3.96 25.91 -16.22
N LYS A 52 3.93 24.61 -15.89
CA LYS A 52 5.13 23.84 -15.58
C LYS A 52 5.35 22.77 -16.64
N LYS A 53 6.62 22.49 -16.93
CA LYS A 53 7.01 21.44 -17.86
C LYS A 53 7.54 20.24 -17.09
N MET A 54 7.11 19.05 -17.48
CA MET A 54 7.62 17.79 -16.96
C MET A 54 9.04 17.56 -17.51
N SER A 55 10.01 17.37 -16.63
CA SER A 55 11.40 17.11 -17.01
C SER A 55 11.67 15.61 -17.21
N SER A 56 11.04 14.77 -16.40
CA SER A 56 11.16 13.31 -16.49
C SER A 56 10.01 12.63 -15.76
N TYR A 57 9.80 11.35 -16.05
CA TYR A 57 8.89 10.49 -15.32
C TYR A 57 9.49 9.09 -15.17
N LYS A 58 9.02 8.37 -14.15
CA LYS A 58 9.40 6.98 -13.88
C LYS A 58 8.20 6.23 -13.32
N ILE A 59 7.85 5.11 -13.94
CA ILE A 59 6.85 4.20 -13.37
C ILE A 59 7.45 3.57 -12.11
N ILE A 60 6.73 3.65 -11.00
CA ILE A 60 7.14 3.06 -9.73
C ILE A 60 6.36 1.77 -9.48
N SER A 61 7.09 0.68 -9.25
CA SER A 61 6.53 -0.59 -8.83
C SER A 61 6.04 -0.49 -7.37
N GLY A 62 5.01 -1.28 -7.01
CA GLY A 62 4.48 -1.31 -5.64
C GLY A 62 3.00 -0.93 -5.48
N GLY A 63 2.18 -1.04 -6.54
CA GLY A 63 0.73 -0.87 -6.46
C GLY A 63 -0.01 -1.99 -7.16
N CYS A 64 -0.84 -2.76 -6.44
CA CYS A 64 -1.62 -3.86 -7.04
C CYS A 64 -2.85 -3.39 -7.83
N ALA A 65 -3.28 -2.14 -7.68
CA ALA A 65 -4.59 -1.66 -8.16
C ALA A 65 -4.53 -0.41 -9.04
N ASN A 66 -3.52 0.45 -8.86
CA ASN A 66 -3.39 1.75 -9.52
C ASN A 66 -2.00 1.87 -10.13
N LEU A 67 -1.90 2.47 -11.31
CA LEU A 67 -0.62 2.82 -11.92
C LEU A 67 -0.06 4.06 -11.22
N ASN A 68 1.16 3.97 -10.69
CA ASN A 68 1.83 5.08 -10.02
C ASN A 68 3.07 5.47 -10.81
N ILE A 69 3.17 6.76 -11.13
CA ILE A 69 4.23 7.34 -11.94
C ILE A 69 4.84 8.49 -11.14
N GLN A 70 6.11 8.38 -10.79
CA GLN A 70 6.85 9.50 -10.25
C GLN A 70 7.14 10.49 -11.38
N ILE A 71 6.82 11.76 -11.18
CA ILE A 71 7.05 12.84 -12.14
C ILE A 71 7.96 13.90 -11.52
N ASN A 72 8.87 14.45 -12.32
CA ASN A 72 9.71 15.59 -11.97
C ASN A 72 9.34 16.77 -12.88
N LEU A 73 9.32 17.98 -12.32
CA LEU A 73 9.03 19.22 -13.07
C LEU A 73 10.31 20.07 -13.15
N GLU A 74 10.54 20.77 -14.26
CA GLU A 74 11.80 21.49 -14.53
C GLU A 74 12.16 22.57 -13.48
N ALA A 75 11.19 23.12 -12.76
CA ALA A 75 11.38 24.18 -11.77
C ALA A 75 11.18 23.74 -10.31
N ASP A 76 10.86 22.47 -10.07
CA ASP A 76 10.54 21.96 -8.74
C ASP A 76 11.64 21.01 -8.25
N ASN A 77 12.14 21.25 -7.04
CA ASN A 77 13.17 20.40 -6.42
C ASN A 77 12.61 19.10 -5.82
N THR A 78 11.30 18.92 -5.87
CA THR A 78 10.61 17.79 -5.25
C THR A 78 9.71 17.11 -6.27
N PRO A 79 9.79 15.77 -6.40
CA PRO A 79 8.92 15.02 -7.30
C PRO A 79 7.47 15.00 -6.81
N TYR A 80 6.58 14.64 -7.73
CA TYR A 80 5.19 14.29 -7.43
C TYR A 80 4.90 12.86 -7.86
N ILE A 81 3.78 12.31 -7.41
CA ILE A 81 3.22 11.07 -7.93
C ILE A 81 1.98 11.39 -8.76
N LEU A 82 2.00 10.99 -10.03
CA LEU A 82 0.82 10.80 -10.86
C LEU A 82 0.27 9.40 -10.60
N ARG A 83 -0.92 9.32 -10.01
CA ARG A 83 -1.63 8.07 -9.75
C ARG A 83 -2.83 7.94 -10.67
N VAL A 84 -2.91 6.86 -11.43
CA VAL A 84 -4.02 6.55 -12.33
C VAL A 84 -4.87 5.42 -11.76
N TYR A 85 -6.16 5.67 -11.62
CA TYR A 85 -7.11 4.78 -10.96
C TYR A 85 -7.75 3.84 -11.99
N LEU A 86 -7.33 2.58 -11.97
CA LEU A 86 -7.70 1.60 -12.99
C LEU A 86 -8.95 0.80 -12.63
N ARG A 87 -9.19 0.55 -11.34
CA ARG A 87 -10.30 -0.29 -10.85
C ARG A 87 -11.45 0.52 -10.27
N ASP A 88 -11.15 1.47 -9.41
CA ASP A 88 -12.14 2.33 -8.76
C ASP A 88 -11.73 3.80 -8.89
N LYS A 89 -12.43 4.53 -9.77
CA LYS A 89 -12.19 5.95 -10.04
C LYS A 89 -12.56 6.83 -8.84
N GLU A 90 -13.52 6.43 -8.02
CA GLU A 90 -13.98 7.22 -6.88
C GLU A 90 -13.02 7.11 -5.69
N ALA A 91 -12.12 6.13 -5.71
CA ALA A 91 -11.02 6.03 -4.75
C ALA A 91 -10.14 7.29 -4.72
N ALA A 92 -10.01 8.03 -5.83
CA ALA A 92 -9.27 9.29 -5.87
C ALA A 92 -9.79 10.32 -4.86
N TYR A 93 -11.12 10.44 -4.75
CA TYR A 93 -11.75 11.36 -3.81
C TYR A 93 -11.67 10.87 -2.37
N ARG A 94 -11.80 9.55 -2.15
CA ARG A 94 -11.63 8.96 -0.81
C ARG A 94 -10.23 9.15 -0.29
N GLU A 95 -9.21 8.88 -1.11
CA GLU A 95 -7.81 9.11 -0.75
C GLU A 95 -7.54 10.59 -0.44
N LYS A 96 -8.07 11.51 -1.26
CA LYS A 96 -7.96 12.95 -0.99
C LYS A 96 -8.59 13.32 0.35
N ASN A 97 -9.82 12.92 0.60
CA ASN A 97 -10.53 13.29 1.82
C ASN A 97 -9.88 12.65 3.06
N LEU A 98 -9.40 11.41 2.96
CA LEU A 98 -8.65 10.76 4.05
C LEU A 98 -7.32 11.48 4.32
N SER A 99 -6.59 11.87 3.27
CA SER A 99 -5.34 12.63 3.44
C SER A 99 -5.59 13.96 4.15
N LEU A 100 -6.68 14.66 3.82
CA LEU A 100 -7.08 15.90 4.47
C LEU A 100 -7.48 15.73 5.94
N LEU A 101 -8.19 14.64 6.26
CA LEU A 101 -8.57 14.30 7.63
C LEU A 101 -7.31 14.01 8.49
N LEU A 102 -6.36 13.25 7.94
CA LEU A 102 -5.22 12.70 8.70
C LEU A 102 -3.96 13.58 8.68
N LYS A 103 -3.87 14.58 7.80
CA LYS A 103 -2.64 15.38 7.58
C LYS A 103 -2.02 16.02 8.82
N ARG A 104 -2.83 16.28 9.86
CA ARG A 104 -2.36 16.92 11.10
C ARG A 104 -1.69 15.93 12.06
N THR A 105 -1.95 14.63 11.88
CA THR A 105 -1.56 13.59 12.84
C THR A 105 -0.64 12.54 12.25
N VAL A 106 -0.68 12.37 10.92
CA VAL A 106 0.06 11.31 10.21
C VAL A 106 0.81 11.93 9.03
N PRO A 107 2.08 11.56 8.80
CA PRO A 107 2.81 11.96 7.60
C PRO A 107 2.26 11.18 6.40
N ILE A 108 1.29 11.76 5.72
CA ILE A 108 0.58 11.17 4.58
C ILE A 108 0.65 12.12 3.38
N PRO A 109 0.88 11.63 2.14
CA PRO A 109 0.91 12.49 0.96
C PRO A 109 -0.45 13.18 0.78
N GLN A 110 -0.41 14.47 0.50
CA GLN A 110 -1.60 15.22 0.13
C GLN A 110 -1.91 15.07 -1.37
N VAL A 111 -3.20 15.10 -1.70
CA VAL A 111 -3.67 15.11 -3.10
C VAL A 111 -3.83 16.55 -3.57
N ASN A 112 -2.99 16.95 -4.52
CA ASN A 112 -2.91 18.32 -5.02
C ASN A 112 -3.94 18.56 -6.13
N PHE A 113 -4.22 17.54 -6.94
CA PHE A 113 -5.10 17.63 -8.08
C PHE A 113 -5.79 16.29 -8.34
N ILE A 114 -7.04 16.33 -8.81
CA ILE A 114 -7.77 15.18 -9.35
C ILE A 114 -8.33 15.62 -10.69
N GLY A 115 -8.18 14.77 -11.71
CA GLY A 115 -8.71 15.04 -13.04
C GLY A 115 -9.10 13.77 -13.78
N ASP A 116 -9.77 13.98 -14.90
CA ASP A 116 -10.14 12.95 -15.85
C ASP A 116 -9.52 13.28 -17.20
N TYR A 117 -8.82 12.31 -17.80
CA TYR A 117 -8.23 12.45 -19.14
C TYR A 117 -8.25 11.09 -19.85
N ASP A 118 -8.72 11.07 -21.10
CA ASP A 118 -8.79 9.86 -21.94
C ASP A 118 -9.39 8.64 -21.20
N ASN A 119 -10.60 8.83 -20.64
CA ASN A 119 -11.32 7.84 -19.83
C ASN A 119 -10.63 7.38 -18.54
N ASN A 120 -9.49 7.95 -18.17
CA ASN A 120 -8.75 7.64 -16.97
C ASN A 120 -8.94 8.73 -15.91
N ARG A 121 -9.34 8.31 -14.71
CA ARG A 121 -9.29 9.16 -13.52
C ARG A 121 -7.87 9.14 -12.97
N PHE A 122 -7.32 10.29 -12.64
CA PHE A 122 -6.00 10.40 -12.06
C PHE A 122 -5.94 11.43 -10.94
N ALA A 123 -4.89 11.33 -10.13
CA ALA A 123 -4.54 12.30 -9.12
C ALA A 123 -3.05 12.65 -9.19
N ILE A 124 -2.72 13.90 -8.85
CA ILE A 124 -1.35 14.31 -8.55
C ILE A 124 -1.22 14.43 -7.04
N THR A 125 -0.28 13.70 -6.45
CA THR A 125 -0.03 13.69 -5.01
C THR A 125 1.41 14.06 -4.70
N GLU A 126 1.64 14.51 -3.46
CA GLU A 126 2.99 14.68 -2.93
C GLU A 126 3.77 13.37 -2.96
N TYR A 127 5.09 13.47 -3.13
CA TYR A 127 6.00 12.36 -2.99
C TYR A 127 6.62 12.34 -1.58
N ILE A 128 6.41 11.27 -0.83
CA ILE A 128 7.03 11.08 0.48
C ILE A 128 8.41 10.43 0.31
N HIS A 129 9.44 11.12 0.78
CA HIS A 129 10.81 10.63 0.72
C HIS A 129 11.03 9.51 1.75
N GLY A 130 11.75 8.47 1.34
CA GLY A 130 12.14 7.37 2.21
C GLY A 130 12.25 6.06 1.44
N ILE A 131 12.54 4.99 2.18
CA ILE A 131 12.45 3.62 1.70
C ILE A 131 11.24 2.95 2.33
N THR A 132 10.67 1.95 1.65
CA THR A 132 9.55 1.22 2.23
C THR A 132 10.03 0.41 3.44
N LEU A 133 9.13 0.14 4.39
CA LEU A 133 9.46 -0.74 5.51
C LEU A 133 9.90 -2.12 5.01
N ARG A 134 9.34 -2.60 3.89
CA ARG A 134 9.78 -3.84 3.25
C ARG A 134 11.23 -3.75 2.80
N ASP A 135 11.59 -2.71 2.05
CA ASP A 135 12.94 -2.58 1.51
C ASP A 135 13.97 -2.40 2.63
N LEU A 136 13.58 -1.74 3.73
CA LEU A 136 14.39 -1.68 4.94
C LEU A 136 14.59 -3.07 5.55
N LEU A 137 13.52 -3.85 5.72
CA LEU A 137 13.55 -5.16 6.38
C LEU A 137 14.27 -6.23 5.55
N LEU A 138 14.15 -6.17 4.23
CA LEU A 138 14.82 -7.08 3.28
C LEU A 138 16.21 -6.59 2.85
N GLY A 139 16.53 -5.34 3.16
CA GLY A 139 17.80 -4.72 2.83
C GLY A 139 18.95 -5.22 3.70
N THR A 140 20.16 -4.82 3.34
CA THR A 140 21.40 -5.13 4.08
C THR A 140 21.78 -4.06 5.09
N GLN A 141 21.00 -2.97 5.16
CA GLN A 141 21.27 -1.85 6.07
C GLN A 141 21.06 -2.29 7.53
N SER A 142 21.96 -1.88 8.42
CA SER A 142 21.76 -2.05 9.87
C SER A 142 20.67 -1.11 10.37
N TYR A 143 19.71 -1.65 11.13
CA TYR A 143 18.63 -0.89 11.76
C TYR A 143 18.27 -1.50 13.11
N ASP A 144 17.69 -0.68 13.99
CA ASP A 144 17.09 -1.16 15.24
C ASP A 144 15.63 -1.55 15.00
N LEU A 145 15.37 -2.86 14.89
CA LEU A 145 14.04 -3.40 14.64
C LEU A 145 13.03 -2.99 15.74
N ASN A 146 13.46 -2.94 17.00
CA ASN A 146 12.57 -2.63 18.11
C ASN A 146 12.10 -1.17 18.03
N SER A 147 13.01 -0.24 17.75
CA SER A 147 12.69 1.17 17.58
C SER A 147 11.76 1.42 16.37
N ILE A 148 12.01 0.73 15.26
CA ILE A 148 11.15 0.81 14.07
C ILE A 148 9.74 0.29 14.38
N MET A 149 9.62 -0.90 14.96
CA MET A 149 8.31 -1.51 15.26
C MET A 149 7.54 -0.71 16.31
N PHE A 150 8.22 -0.15 17.32
CA PHE A 150 7.62 0.77 18.28
C PHE A 150 7.04 2.01 17.59
N SER A 151 7.80 2.60 16.65
CA SER A 151 7.37 3.78 15.88
C SER A 151 6.16 3.48 14.99
N VAL A 152 6.14 2.30 14.35
CA VAL A 152 4.98 1.80 13.59
C VAL A 152 3.76 1.66 14.49
N GLY A 153 3.90 1.02 15.65
CA GLY A 153 2.81 0.85 16.62
C GLY A 153 2.25 2.19 17.11
N LYS A 154 3.12 3.17 17.38
CA LYS A 154 2.71 4.53 17.74
C LYS A 154 1.90 5.19 16.62
N MET A 155 2.33 5.05 15.37
CA MET A 155 1.62 5.61 14.22
C MET A 155 0.24 4.96 14.02
N LEU A 156 0.16 3.63 14.14
CA LEU A 156 -1.11 2.90 14.05
C LEU A 156 -2.09 3.31 15.16
N SER A 157 -1.59 3.51 16.38
CA SER A 157 -2.41 4.02 17.49
C SER A 157 -2.98 5.40 17.18
N ILE A 158 -2.17 6.32 16.63
CA ILE A 158 -2.63 7.65 16.19
C ILE A 158 -3.71 7.54 15.11
N ILE A 159 -3.50 6.73 14.07
CA ILE A 159 -4.51 6.52 13.02
C ILE A 159 -5.82 6.04 13.63
N GLN A 160 -5.73 5.03 14.51
CA GLN A 160 -6.90 4.44 15.16
C GLN A 160 -7.66 5.43 16.02
N THR A 161 -7.10 6.56 16.49
CA THR A 161 -7.84 7.57 17.28
C THR A 161 -8.99 8.23 16.52
N ASN A 162 -8.97 8.23 15.19
CA ASN A 162 -10.08 8.71 14.37
C ASN A 162 -11.26 7.73 14.46
N ARG A 163 -12.39 8.19 15.00
CA ARG A 163 -13.63 7.40 15.12
C ARG A 163 -14.62 7.79 14.03
N PHE A 164 -15.41 6.82 13.61
CA PHE A 164 -16.54 6.99 12.71
C PHE A 164 -17.79 6.46 13.41
N ASP A 165 -18.94 7.07 13.10
CA ASP A 165 -20.20 6.78 13.82
C ASP A 165 -20.74 5.37 13.53
N SER A 166 -20.33 4.77 12.42
CA SER A 166 -20.76 3.44 11.98
C SER A 166 -19.64 2.68 11.28
N ALA A 167 -19.73 1.35 11.28
CA ALA A 167 -18.86 0.49 10.49
C ALA A 167 -19.41 0.31 9.07
N GLY A 168 -18.50 0.27 8.08
CA GLY A 168 -18.84 0.03 6.68
C GLY A 168 -17.85 0.67 5.71
N PHE A 169 -18.19 0.67 4.42
CA PHE A 169 -17.35 1.25 3.38
C PHE A 169 -17.65 2.74 3.18
N PHE A 170 -16.59 3.54 3.02
CA PHE A 170 -16.70 4.95 2.69
C PHE A 170 -17.11 5.16 1.24
N ASN A 171 -18.03 6.09 0.99
CA ASN A 171 -18.19 6.71 -0.31
C ASN A 171 -17.13 7.81 -0.52
N LYS A 172 -17.21 8.50 -1.67
CA LYS A 172 -16.29 9.58 -2.04
C LYS A 172 -16.27 10.74 -1.04
N GLU A 173 -17.33 10.97 -0.27
CA GLU A 173 -17.43 11.97 0.79
C GLU A 173 -16.96 11.49 2.19
N LEU A 174 -16.45 10.26 2.31
CA LEU A 174 -16.17 9.60 3.61
C LEU A 174 -17.38 9.38 4.50
N MET A 175 -18.57 9.32 3.91
CA MET A 175 -19.76 8.82 4.59
C MET A 175 -19.80 7.30 4.45
N VAL A 176 -20.24 6.60 5.49
CA VAL A 176 -20.46 5.16 5.43
C VAL A 176 -21.68 4.89 4.56
N ALA A 177 -21.46 4.36 3.36
CA ALA A 177 -22.52 4.17 2.36
C ALA A 177 -23.11 2.75 2.40
N GLU A 178 -22.31 1.77 2.80
CA GLU A 178 -22.76 0.39 3.01
C GLU A 178 -22.60 0.05 4.48
N ILE A 179 -23.72 0.03 5.21
CA ILE A 179 -23.72 -0.42 6.60
C ILE A 179 -23.52 -1.93 6.58
N THR A 180 -22.37 -2.39 7.05
CA THR A 180 -22.15 -3.82 7.19
C THR A 180 -22.80 -4.28 8.48
N THR A 181 -23.80 -5.16 8.37
CA THR A 181 -24.36 -5.82 9.55
C THR A 181 -23.36 -6.84 10.09
N LYS A 182 -23.47 -7.18 11.37
CA LYS A 182 -22.66 -8.24 11.97
C LYS A 182 -22.82 -9.57 11.20
N ASP A 183 -24.03 -9.88 10.75
CA ASP A 183 -24.32 -11.11 10.01
C ASP A 183 -23.69 -11.09 8.62
N ALA A 184 -23.70 -9.93 7.94
CA ALA A 184 -23.04 -9.78 6.64
C ALA A 184 -21.51 -9.93 6.76
N LEU A 185 -20.90 -9.43 7.85
CA LEU A 185 -19.47 -9.67 8.13
C LEU A 185 -19.19 -11.15 8.36
N LEU A 186 -19.98 -11.83 9.19
CA LEU A 186 -19.81 -13.26 9.46
C LEU A 186 -19.97 -14.09 8.18
N GLN A 187 -20.93 -13.75 7.33
CA GLN A 187 -21.11 -14.41 6.05
C GLN A 187 -19.91 -14.18 5.12
N TYR A 188 -19.43 -12.94 5.01
CA TYR A 188 -18.25 -12.63 4.20
C TYR A 188 -16.99 -13.35 4.71
N ASP A 189 -16.81 -13.45 6.02
CA ASP A 189 -15.71 -14.19 6.63
C ASP A 189 -15.80 -15.69 6.28
N GLN A 190 -16.99 -16.28 6.36
CA GLN A 190 -17.22 -17.67 5.97
C GLN A 190 -16.96 -17.90 4.47
N GLU A 191 -17.44 -17.01 3.60
CA GLU A 191 -17.19 -17.06 2.16
C GLU A 191 -15.69 -16.95 1.85
N SER A 192 -14.97 -16.08 2.56
CA SER A 192 -13.53 -15.90 2.43
C SER A 192 -12.76 -17.15 2.87
N LEU A 193 -13.13 -17.76 4.00
CA LEU A 193 -12.52 -19.00 4.49
C LEU A 193 -12.76 -20.18 3.55
N ASN A 194 -13.94 -20.23 2.92
CA ASN A 194 -14.31 -21.27 1.97
C ASN A 194 -13.80 -21.01 0.54
N HIS A 195 -13.13 -19.88 0.29
CA HIS A 195 -12.60 -19.57 -1.03
C HIS A 195 -11.52 -20.59 -1.43
N THR A 196 -11.57 -21.10 -2.66
CA THR A 196 -10.70 -22.18 -3.15
C THR A 196 -9.22 -21.95 -2.89
N LEU A 197 -8.74 -20.71 -3.10
CA LEU A 197 -7.34 -20.35 -2.82
C LEU A 197 -6.97 -20.44 -1.34
N VAL A 198 -7.90 -20.12 -0.44
CA VAL A 198 -7.66 -20.17 1.01
C VAL A 198 -7.59 -21.61 1.46
N ILE A 199 -8.53 -22.45 1.02
CA ILE A 199 -8.53 -23.90 1.26
C ILE A 199 -7.23 -24.55 0.76
N GLN A 200 -6.79 -24.20 -0.45
CA GLN A 200 -5.56 -24.74 -1.03
C GLN A 200 -4.29 -24.30 -0.29
N THR A 201 -4.31 -23.09 0.30
CA THR A 201 -3.12 -22.51 0.97
C THR A 201 -3.01 -22.93 2.43
N LEU A 202 -4.12 -22.91 3.17
CA LEU A 202 -4.14 -23.18 4.61
C LEU A 202 -4.44 -24.66 4.94
N GLY A 203 -4.99 -25.41 3.97
CA GLY A 203 -5.47 -26.78 4.17
C GLY A 203 -6.82 -26.84 4.87
N ASN A 204 -7.60 -27.88 4.58
CA ASN A 204 -8.95 -28.07 5.15
C ASN A 204 -8.97 -28.15 6.69
N GLU A 205 -7.87 -28.60 7.29
CA GLU A 205 -7.76 -28.85 8.74
C GLU A 205 -7.78 -27.57 9.59
N VAL A 206 -7.39 -26.43 9.02
CA VAL A 206 -7.38 -25.13 9.70
C VAL A 206 -8.75 -24.45 9.65
N ILE A 207 -9.57 -24.77 8.64
CA ILE A 207 -10.86 -24.13 8.36
C ILE A 207 -12.03 -24.81 9.09
N THR A 208 -11.85 -26.08 9.52
CA THR A 208 -12.89 -26.91 10.14
C THR A 208 -12.87 -26.94 11.69
N LYS A 209 -12.06 -26.10 12.34
CA LYS A 209 -12.04 -25.93 13.80
C LYS A 209 -12.87 -24.72 14.23
#